data_AF-A0A2K3PF79-F1
#
_entry.id   AF-A0A2K3PF79-F1
#
_cell.length_a   1.000
_cell.length_b   1.000
_cell.length_c   1.000
_cell.angle_alpha   90.00
_cell.angle_beta   90.00
_cell.angle_gamma   90.00
#
_symmetry.space_group_name_H-M   'P 1'
#
loop_
_entity.id
_entity.type
_entity.pdbx_description
1 polymer ?
#
loop_
_entity_poly.entity_id
_entity_poly.type
_entity_poly.pdbx_seq_one_letter_code
_entity_poly.pdbx_strand_id
1 'polypeptide(L)'
;MSSGSHEDHQILRIYKNNYRDGVCLAAMQTYIDCSQIQSFKCNNLRVLNRSPRCGSTSDDATCNNGSRKSKEARAYQYCSITCMVKAARKSSIPPIVSIQAPPQESRGEISEPSKRKRKRKGTPHRAPLF
;
A
#
# COMPACT_ATOMS: atom_id res chain seq x y z
N MET A 1 15.00 -19.11 18.67
CA MET A 1 14.71 -18.37 17.42
C MET A 1 13.30 -18.74 17.01
N SER A 2 12.33 -17.84 17.17
CA SER A 2 10.91 -18.16 16.95
C SER A 2 10.58 -18.02 15.46
N SER A 3 10.80 -19.08 14.68
CA SER A 3 10.23 -19.21 13.34
C SER A 3 8.77 -19.61 13.49
N GLY A 4 7.90 -18.64 13.81
CA GLY A 4 6.45 -18.85 13.73
C GLY A 4 6.10 -19.24 12.30
N SER A 5 5.35 -20.32 12.12
CA SER A 5 4.92 -20.82 10.82
C SER A 5 4.14 -19.74 10.08
N HIS A 6 4.76 -19.11 9.09
CA HIS A 6 4.13 -18.09 8.27
C HIS A 6 3.39 -18.69 7.05
N GLU A 7 3.12 -19.99 7.05
CA GLU A 7 2.56 -20.71 5.89
C GLU A 7 1.15 -20.25 5.52
N ASP A 8 0.38 -19.77 6.50
CA ASP A 8 -0.99 -19.30 6.30
C ASP A 8 -1.09 -17.79 6.03
N HIS A 9 0.04 -17.07 5.94
CA HIS A 9 0.01 -15.63 5.67
C HIS A 9 0.08 -15.33 4.18
N GLN A 10 -0.93 -14.61 3.70
CA GLN A 10 -0.87 -14.03 2.37
C GLN A 10 0.05 -12.81 2.32
N ILE A 11 0.95 -12.82 1.34
CA ILE A 11 1.96 -11.79 1.15
C ILE A 11 1.49 -10.81 0.08
N LEU A 12 1.23 -9.56 0.47
CA LEU A 12 0.92 -8.47 -0.45
C LEU A 12 2.16 -7.67 -0.83
N ARG A 13 2.34 -7.41 -2.13
CA ARG A 13 3.44 -6.57 -2.63
C ARG A 13 3.14 -5.09 -2.41
N ILE A 14 4.10 -4.37 -1.83
CA ILE A 14 4.05 -2.92 -1.66
C ILE A 14 4.77 -2.25 -2.83
N TYR A 15 4.05 -1.39 -3.53
CA TYR A 15 4.57 -0.52 -4.57
C TYR A 15 5.04 0.78 -3.93
N LYS A 16 6.34 1.04 -3.99
CA LYS A 16 6.97 2.26 -3.49
C LYS A 16 7.28 3.19 -4.65
N ASN A 17 6.70 4.39 -4.60
CA ASN A 17 7.15 5.54 -5.38
C ASN A 17 7.80 6.54 -4.39
N ASN A 18 8.63 7.48 -4.87
CA ASN A 18 9.39 8.46 -4.07
C ASN A 18 8.55 9.18 -3.00
N TYR A 19 7.24 9.19 -3.17
CA TYR A 19 6.30 9.99 -2.42
C TYR A 19 5.04 9.23 -1.98
N ARG A 20 4.87 7.96 -2.33
CA ARG A 20 3.64 7.19 -2.04
C ARG A 20 3.96 5.71 -1.90
N ASP A 21 3.43 5.08 -0.86
CA ASP A 21 3.37 3.63 -0.70
C ASP A 21 1.95 3.13 -0.95
N GLY A 22 1.82 2.04 -1.67
CA GLY A 22 0.50 1.51 -1.99
C GLY A 22 0.49 0.04 -2.37
N VAL A 23 -0.72 -0.52 -2.42
CA VAL A 23 -0.98 -1.92 -2.74
C VAL A 23 -1.78 -1.99 -4.04
N CYS A 24 -1.53 -2.98 -4.88
CA CYS A 24 -2.31 -3.15 -6.11
C CYS A 24 -3.80 -3.30 -5.80
N LEU A 25 -4.65 -2.59 -6.55
CA LEU A 25 -6.10 -2.63 -6.37
C LEU A 25 -6.63 -4.06 -6.59
N ALA A 26 -6.18 -4.74 -7.64
CA ALA A 26 -6.63 -6.09 -7.96
C ALA A 26 -6.32 -7.09 -6.83
N ALA A 27 -5.13 -6.99 -6.22
CA ALA A 27 -4.78 -7.84 -5.09
C ALA A 27 -5.64 -7.52 -3.86
N MET A 28 -5.86 -6.23 -3.57
CA MET A 28 -6.58 -5.80 -2.37
C MET A 28 -8.09 -6.05 -2.44
N GLN A 29 -8.67 -6.02 -3.64
CA GLN A 29 -10.10 -6.20 -3.88
C GLN A 29 -10.63 -7.59 -3.48
N THR A 30 -9.75 -8.59 -3.44
CA THR A 30 -10.10 -9.94 -2.93
C THR A 30 -10.38 -9.93 -1.44
N TYR A 31 -9.82 -8.96 -0.70
CA TYR A 31 -9.92 -8.88 0.75
C TYR A 31 -10.92 -7.86 1.25
N ILE A 32 -11.05 -6.72 0.57
CA ILE A 32 -11.86 -5.59 1.03
C ILE A 32 -12.55 -4.90 -0.15
N ASP A 33 -13.70 -4.28 0.10
CA ASP A 33 -14.32 -3.39 -0.88
C ASP A 33 -13.45 -2.12 -1.06
N CYS A 34 -12.87 -1.99 -2.25
CA CYS A 34 -11.99 -0.90 -2.62
C CYS A 34 -12.72 0.23 -3.38
N SER A 35 -14.01 0.08 -3.66
CA SER A 35 -14.79 1.02 -4.49
C SER A 35 -14.75 2.47 -3.97
N GLN A 36 -14.69 2.62 -2.64
CA GLN A 36 -14.73 3.91 -1.97
C GLN A 36 -13.35 4.46 -1.60
N ILE A 37 -12.26 3.79 -1.99
CA ILE A 37 -10.89 4.19 -1.68
C ILE A 37 -10.24 4.79 -2.94
N GLN A 38 -9.62 5.95 -2.78
CA GLN A 38 -8.86 6.58 -3.86
C GLN A 38 -7.72 5.67 -4.35
N SER A 39 -7.70 5.41 -5.66
CA SER A 39 -6.62 4.72 -6.37
C SER A 39 -5.82 5.69 -7.26
N PHE A 40 -4.56 5.36 -7.54
CA PHE A 40 -3.69 6.11 -8.44
C PHE A 40 -2.96 5.18 -9.42
N LYS A 41 -2.53 5.71 -10.57
CA LYS A 41 -1.76 4.93 -11.55
C LYS A 41 -0.29 4.93 -11.18
N CYS A 42 0.33 3.75 -11.11
CA CYS A 42 1.77 3.57 -10.93
C CYS A 42 2.25 2.43 -11.82
N ASN A 43 3.19 2.69 -12.73
CA ASN A 43 3.75 1.67 -13.64
C ASN A 43 2.67 0.86 -14.37
N ASN A 44 1.65 1.54 -14.92
CA ASN A 44 0.47 0.95 -15.56
C ASN A 44 -0.44 0.10 -14.67
N LEU A 45 -0.23 0.08 -13.36
CA LEU A 45 -1.11 -0.57 -12.38
C LEU A 45 -1.97 0.47 -11.65
N ARG A 46 -3.18 0.07 -11.26
CA ARG A 46 -3.99 0.83 -10.29
C ARG A 46 -3.58 0.41 -8.88
N VAL A 47 -3.17 1.38 -8.08
CA VAL A 47 -2.61 1.19 -6.75
C VAL A 47 -3.42 2.01 -5.74
N LEU A 48 -3.77 1.41 -4.61
CA LEU A 48 -4.43 2.06 -3.49
C LEU A 48 -3.39 2.65 -2.55
N ASN A 49 -3.64 3.85 -2.05
CA ASN A 49 -2.76 4.47 -1.07
C ASN A 49 -2.88 3.74 0.28
N ARG A 50 -1.75 3.32 0.84
CA ARG A 50 -1.73 2.63 2.14
C ARG A 50 -2.12 3.57 3.28
N SER A 51 -1.56 4.78 3.30
CA SER A 51 -1.71 5.75 4.41
C SER A 51 -2.05 7.14 3.89
N PRO A 52 -2.93 7.93 4.56
CA PRO A 52 -3.21 9.28 4.12
C PRO A 52 -1.92 10.10 4.22
N ARG A 53 -1.58 10.83 3.15
CA ARG A 53 -0.59 11.90 3.24
C ARG A 53 -1.35 13.13 3.66
N CYS A 54 -1.26 13.49 4.94
CA CYS A 54 -1.82 14.74 5.46
C CYS A 54 -0.92 15.89 4.97
N GLY A 55 -1.18 16.38 3.76
CA GLY A 55 -0.57 17.60 3.24
C GLY A 55 -1.46 18.80 3.58
N SER A 56 -0.88 19.79 4.25
CA SER A 56 -1.54 21.04 4.61
C SER A 56 -1.82 21.89 3.37
N THR A 57 -2.93 21.67 2.69
CA THR A 57 -3.49 22.65 1.76
C THR A 57 -5.00 22.78 1.99
N SER A 58 -5.43 24.02 2.09
CA SER A 58 -6.67 24.58 2.62
C SER A 58 -7.94 24.26 1.82
N ASP A 59 -8.23 22.99 1.54
CA ASP A 59 -9.42 22.60 0.79
C ASP A 59 -10.26 21.57 1.58
N ASP A 60 -11.45 21.97 2.00
CA ASP A 60 -12.35 21.40 3.02
C ASP A 60 -12.96 20.01 2.74
N ALA A 61 -12.36 19.20 1.86
CA ALA A 61 -12.81 17.84 1.65
C ALA A 61 -12.32 16.95 2.80
N THR A 62 -13.23 16.54 3.68
CA THR A 62 -12.90 15.67 4.80
C THR A 62 -13.20 14.20 4.45
N CYS A 63 -12.30 13.30 4.83
CA CYS A 63 -12.52 11.86 4.77
C CYS A 63 -13.47 11.43 5.89
N ASN A 64 -14.22 10.35 5.68
CA ASN A 64 -15.14 9.83 6.70
C ASN A 64 -14.44 9.47 8.03
N ASN A 65 -13.12 9.29 8.01
CA ASN A 65 -12.30 9.09 9.21
C ASN A 65 -11.72 10.40 9.82
N GLY A 66 -12.11 11.58 9.34
CA GLY A 66 -11.63 12.88 9.82
C GLY A 66 -10.27 13.31 9.26
N SER A 67 -9.65 12.55 8.35
CA SER A 67 -8.42 12.97 7.66
C SER A 67 -8.75 13.84 6.45
N ARG A 68 -7.93 14.85 6.14
CA ARG A 68 -8.13 15.68 4.94
C ARG A 68 -7.94 14.87 3.66
N LYS A 69 -8.75 15.15 2.63
CA LYS A 69 -8.68 14.54 1.31
C LYS A 69 -7.88 15.43 0.36
N SER A 70 -7.13 14.81 -0.57
CA SER A 70 -6.63 15.55 -1.73
C SER A 70 -7.80 15.94 -2.65
N LYS A 71 -7.63 16.97 -3.50
CA LYS A 71 -8.64 17.38 -4.50
C LYS A 71 -9.15 16.20 -5.35
N GLU A 72 -8.25 15.32 -5.77
CA GLU A 72 -8.53 14.11 -6.54
C GLU A 72 -9.31 13.04 -5.75
N ALA A 73 -9.36 13.14 -4.42
CA ALA A 73 -10.06 12.20 -3.55
C ALA A 73 -11.49 12.62 -3.20
N ARG A 74 -11.98 13.77 -3.71
CA ARG A 74 -13.32 14.30 -3.38
C ARG A 74 -14.45 13.35 -3.77
N ALA A 75 -14.28 12.60 -4.86
CA ALA A 75 -15.25 11.60 -5.34
C ALA A 75 -15.26 10.31 -4.50
N TYR A 76 -14.27 10.11 -3.63
CA TYR A 76 -14.11 8.91 -2.82
C TYR A 76 -14.46 9.19 -1.36
N GLN A 77 -14.98 8.20 -0.63
CA GLN A 77 -15.25 8.37 0.82
C GLN A 77 -13.94 8.32 1.63
N TYR A 78 -12.98 7.52 1.18
CA TYR A 78 -11.69 7.28 1.83
C TYR A 78 -10.51 7.68 0.98
N CYS A 79 -9.52 8.33 1.60
CA CYS A 79 -8.27 8.74 0.95
C CYS A 79 -7.16 7.67 1.00
N SER A 80 -7.36 6.60 1.78
CA SER A 80 -6.39 5.50 1.94
C SER A 80 -7.04 4.29 2.60
N ILE A 81 -6.34 3.15 2.53
CA ILE A 81 -6.72 1.90 3.20
C ILE A 81 -6.84 2.11 4.72
N THR A 82 -5.86 2.77 5.35
CA THR A 82 -5.91 3.01 6.81
C THR A 82 -7.13 3.84 7.23
N CYS A 83 -7.58 4.80 6.42
CA CYS A 83 -8.76 5.60 6.75
C CYS A 83 -10.05 4.80 6.64
N MET A 84 -10.16 3.95 5.63
CA MET A 84 -11.29 3.03 5.50
C MET A 84 -11.33 2.07 6.70
N VAL A 85 -10.21 1.44 7.06
CA VAL A 85 -10.15 0.51 8.20
C VAL A 85 -10.49 1.22 9.52
N LYS A 86 -10.00 2.45 9.72
CA LYS A 86 -10.33 3.24 10.92
C LYS A 86 -11.81 3.62 10.99
N ALA A 87 -12.42 3.98 9.86
CA ALA A 87 -13.85 4.28 9.81
C ALA A 87 -14.70 3.02 10.07
N ALA A 88 -14.35 1.90 9.45
CA ALA A 88 -15.03 0.62 9.63
C ALA A 88 -14.86 0.03 11.05
N ARG A 89 -13.87 0.48 11.83
CA ARG A 89 -13.79 0.16 13.27
C ARG A 89 -14.69 1.04 14.15
N LYS A 90 -15.05 2.24 13.68
CA LYS A 90 -15.87 3.21 14.43
C LYS A 90 -17.36 2.97 14.21
N SER A 91 -17.76 2.75 12.96
CA SER A 91 -19.06 2.15 12.66
C SER A 91 -18.96 0.68 13.05
N SER A 92 -19.84 0.12 13.88
CA SER A 92 -19.86 -1.31 14.24
C SER A 92 -20.08 -2.28 13.05
N ILE A 93 -19.87 -1.81 11.82
CA ILE A 93 -19.93 -2.54 10.56
C ILE A 93 -18.50 -3.03 10.29
N PRO A 94 -18.19 -4.33 10.45
CA PRO A 94 -16.89 -4.83 10.07
C PRO A 94 -16.68 -4.49 8.58
N PRO A 95 -15.50 -3.97 8.18
CA PRO A 95 -15.19 -4.00 6.76
C PRO A 95 -15.35 -5.46 6.37
N ILE A 96 -16.16 -5.77 5.35
CA ILE A 96 -16.28 -7.16 4.87
C ILE A 96 -14.88 -7.53 4.42
N VAL A 97 -14.13 -8.14 5.34
CA VAL A 97 -12.87 -8.80 5.06
C VAL A 97 -13.35 -10.11 4.49
N SER A 98 -13.53 -10.15 3.17
CA SER A 98 -13.79 -11.40 2.49
C SER A 98 -12.49 -12.18 2.60
N ILE A 99 -12.35 -12.98 3.66
CA ILE A 99 -11.29 -13.98 3.75
C ILE A 99 -11.69 -15.05 2.73
N GLN A 100 -11.48 -14.77 1.44
CA GLN A 100 -11.60 -15.81 0.44
C GLN A 100 -10.49 -16.81 0.73
N ALA A 101 -10.88 -18.07 0.96
CA ALA A 101 -9.95 -19.19 0.97
C ALA A 101 -9.09 -19.15 -0.30
N PRO A 102 -7.80 -19.56 -0.22
CA PRO A 102 -6.82 -19.28 -1.25
C PRO A 102 -7.29 -19.76 -2.64
N PRO A 103 -7.25 -18.92 -3.68
CA PRO A 103 -7.30 -19.39 -5.05
C PRO A 103 -6.11 -20.33 -5.31
N GLN A 104 -6.39 -21.55 -5.76
CA GLN A 104 -5.38 -22.51 -6.21
C GLN A 104 -4.71 -21.95 -7.47
N GLU A 105 -3.56 -21.28 -7.31
CA GLU A 105 -2.74 -20.84 -8.46
C GLU A 105 -1.94 -22.02 -9.02
N SER A 106 -2.16 -22.32 -10.29
CA SER A 106 -1.30 -23.20 -11.08
C SER A 106 0.11 -22.60 -11.16
N ARG A 107 1.08 -23.47 -10.90
CA ARG A 107 2.51 -23.19 -10.77
C ARG A 107 3.09 -22.73 -12.12
N GLY A 108 3.05 -21.42 -12.38
CA GLY A 108 3.82 -20.79 -13.45
C GLY A 108 5.22 -20.45 -12.97
N GLU A 109 6.24 -21.09 -13.56
CA GLU A 109 7.67 -20.81 -13.34
C GLU A 109 7.99 -19.32 -13.46
N ILE A 110 8.36 -18.70 -12.34
CA ILE A 110 8.96 -17.37 -12.33
C ILE A 110 10.47 -17.58 -12.21
N SER A 111 11.17 -17.31 -13.31
CA SER A 111 12.63 -17.30 -13.38
C SER A 111 13.21 -16.36 -12.31
N GLU A 112 14.25 -16.87 -11.64
CA GLU A 112 15.03 -16.21 -10.59
C GLU A 112 15.31 -14.72 -10.88
N PRO A 113 15.02 -13.80 -9.94
CA PRO A 113 15.46 -12.42 -10.07
C PRO A 113 16.98 -12.34 -9.87
N SER A 114 17.72 -12.22 -10.97
CA SER A 114 19.16 -11.98 -10.99
C SER A 114 19.55 -10.83 -10.05
N LYS A 115 20.33 -11.15 -9.01
CA LYS A 115 20.86 -10.19 -8.04
C LYS A 115 21.84 -9.25 -8.74
N ARG A 116 21.36 -8.07 -9.16
CA ARG A 116 22.24 -6.98 -9.62
C ARG A 116 23.17 -6.56 -8.48
N LYS A 117 24.44 -6.99 -8.54
CA LYS A 117 25.52 -6.55 -7.65
C LYS A 117 25.74 -5.04 -7.84
N ARG A 118 25.13 -4.21 -7.00
CA ARG A 118 25.52 -2.80 -6.87
C ARG A 118 26.91 -2.75 -6.23
N LYS A 119 27.95 -2.42 -7.01
CA LYS A 119 29.27 -2.09 -6.46
C LYS A 119 29.07 -0.89 -5.52
N ARG A 120 29.39 -1.06 -4.24
CA ARG A 120 29.42 0.05 -3.28
C ARG A 120 30.40 1.10 -3.80
N LYS A 121 30.08 2.39 -3.67
CA LYS A 121 31.12 3.43 -3.67
C LYS A 121 32.10 3.05 -2.54
N GLY A 122 33.40 3.04 -2.83
CA GLY A 122 34.44 2.59 -1.91
C GLY A 122 34.39 3.32 -0.56
N THR A 123 35.20 2.84 0.39
CA THR A 123 35.34 3.46 1.72
C THR A 123 35.69 4.95 1.55
N PRO A 124 34.92 5.89 2.12
CA PRO A 124 35.21 7.30 1.97
C PRO A 124 36.51 7.63 2.71
N HIS A 125 37.52 8.09 1.98
CA HIS A 125 38.74 8.64 2.58
C HIS A 125 38.53 10.12 2.92
N ARG A 126 38.97 10.50 4.12
CA ARG A 126 38.95 11.89 4.60
C ARG A 126 40.02 12.69 3.85
N ALA A 127 39.72 13.92 3.46
CA ALA A 127 40.71 14.79 2.81
C ALA A 127 41.83 15.18 3.80
N PRO A 128 43.09 15.35 3.32
CA PRO A 128 44.17 15.85 4.16
C PRO A 128 43.86 17.27 4.64
N LEU A 129 44.18 17.54 5.90
CA LEU A 129 44.12 18.89 6.46
C LEU A 129 45.45 19.57 6.11
N PHE A 130 45.42 20.50 5.16
CA PHE A 130 46.48 21.49 4.97
C PHE A 130 46.10 22.76 5.72
#